data_AF-A0A970AQ39-F1
#
_entry.id   AF-A0A970AQ39-F1
#
_cell.length_a   1.000
_cell.length_b   1.000
_cell.length_c   1.000
_cell.angle_alpha   90.00
_cell.angle_beta   90.00
_cell.angle_gamma   90.00
#
_symmetry.space_group_name_H-M   'P 1'
#
loop_
_entity.id
_entity.type
_entity.pdbx_description
1 polymer ?
#
loop_
_entity_poly.entity_id
_entity_poly.type
_entity_poly.pdbx_seq_one_letter_code
_entity_poly.pdbx_strand_id
1 'polypeptide(L)'
;LVLLLLLAAWWLSGEVLKPLRTLARTAHQISETDLSSRIPVEGRGEIAQLTATFNEMMERLEVAFETQRNFIRDASHELQTPITIVQGHLELMGDDPEEQTETLALVMDELDRMSRLVRDLLLLVRSDRPDFLMLQPLDTSRAMTPNNSNLWEREKKII
;
A
#
# COMPACT_ATOMS: atom_id res chain seq x y z
N LEU A 1 -44.46 -27.15 -33.27
CA LEU A 1 -43.00 -27.31 -33.14
C LEU A 1 -42.25 -25.98 -33.21
N VAL A 2 -42.32 -25.21 -34.30
CA VAL A 2 -41.61 -23.91 -34.42
C VAL A 2 -41.96 -22.93 -33.29
N LEU A 3 -43.25 -22.75 -32.99
CA LEU A 3 -43.71 -21.90 -31.87
C LEU A 3 -43.18 -22.35 -30.51
N LEU A 4 -43.06 -23.65 -30.29
CA LEU A 4 -42.51 -24.24 -29.07
C LEU A 4 -40.99 -24.00 -28.96
N LEU A 5 -40.25 -24.12 -30.08
CA LEU A 5 -38.83 -23.81 -30.14
C LEU A 5 -38.55 -22.32 -29.90
N LEU A 6 -39.38 -21.43 -30.45
CA LEU A 6 -39.27 -19.99 -30.21
C LEU A 6 -39.54 -19.63 -28.74
N LEU A 7 -40.58 -20.23 -28.12
CA LEU A 7 -40.88 -20.02 -26.71
C LEU A 7 -39.74 -20.54 -25.81
N ALA A 8 -39.20 -21.71 -26.13
CA ALA A 8 -38.06 -22.30 -25.41
C ALA A 8 -36.80 -21.44 -25.54
N ALA A 9 -36.48 -20.95 -26.74
CA ALA A 9 -35.32 -20.08 -26.98
C ALA A 9 -35.44 -18.74 -26.24
N TRP A 10 -36.64 -18.15 -26.21
CA TRP A 10 -36.89 -16.91 -25.46
C TRP A 10 -36.70 -17.10 -23.96
N TRP A 11 -37.22 -18.21 -23.41
CA TRP A 11 -37.06 -18.54 -21.99
C TRP A 11 -35.60 -18.84 -21.62
N LEU A 12 -34.91 -19.65 -22.42
CA LEU A 12 -33.48 -19.97 -22.21
C LEU A 12 -32.60 -18.71 -22.29
N SER A 13 -32.89 -17.82 -23.23
CA SER A 13 -32.17 -16.54 -23.38
C SER A 13 -32.32 -15.67 -22.12
N GLY A 14 -33.52 -15.61 -21.54
CA GLY A 14 -33.76 -14.90 -20.28
C GLY A 14 -32.93 -15.44 -19.11
N GLU A 15 -32.86 -16.76 -18.98
CA GLU A 15 -32.14 -17.42 -17.88
C GLU A 15 -30.62 -17.32 -18.03
N VAL A 16 -30.10 -17.45 -19.26
CA VAL A 16 -28.65 -17.37 -19.54
C VAL A 16 -28.10 -15.94 -19.39
N LEU A 17 -28.90 -14.90 -19.67
CA LEU A 17 -28.47 -13.50 -19.50
C LEU A 17 -28.61 -12.97 -18.07
N LYS A 18 -29.34 -13.66 -17.19
CA LYS A 18 -29.58 -13.23 -15.80
C LYS A 18 -28.28 -13.05 -15.00
N PRO A 19 -27.29 -13.97 -15.02
CA PRO A 19 -26.03 -13.79 -14.29
C PRO A 19 -25.23 -12.58 -14.79
N LEU A 20 -25.29 -12.28 -16.09
CA LEU A 20 -24.58 -11.15 -16.68
C LEU A 20 -25.13 -9.80 -16.19
N ARG A 21 -26.45 -9.70 -16.00
CA ARG A 21 -27.08 -8.52 -15.40
C ARG A 21 -26.71 -8.37 -13.94
N THR A 22 -26.62 -9.46 -13.19
CA THR A 22 -26.12 -9.44 -11.80
C THR A 22 -24.68 -8.95 -11.76
N LEU A 23 -23.81 -9.48 -12.62
CA LEU A 23 -22.42 -9.06 -12.74
C LEU A 23 -22.29 -7.56 -13.05
N ALA A 24 -23.03 -7.06 -14.04
CA ALA A 24 -23.04 -5.65 -14.37
C ALA A 24 -23.54 -4.74 -13.23
N ARG A 25 -24.58 -5.18 -12.50
CA ARG A 25 -25.10 -4.44 -11.34
C ARG A 25 -24.11 -4.41 -10.19
N THR A 26 -23.52 -5.55 -9.82
CA THR A 26 -22.53 -5.61 -8.75
C THR A 26 -21.30 -4.80 -9.11
N ALA A 27 -20.83 -4.87 -10.37
CA ALA A 27 -19.75 -4.01 -10.85
C ALA A 27 -20.08 -2.50 -10.74
N HIS A 28 -21.34 -2.10 -10.93
CA HIS A 28 -21.77 -0.71 -10.73
C HIS A 28 -21.94 -0.31 -9.26
N GLN A 29 -22.14 -1.28 -8.37
CA GLN A 29 -22.31 -1.04 -6.92
C GLN A 29 -20.97 -1.01 -6.18
N ILE A 30 -19.95 -1.64 -6.75
CA ILE A 30 -18.58 -1.59 -6.22
C ILE A 30 -18.12 -0.14 -6.14
N SER A 31 -17.68 0.24 -4.95
CA SER A 31 -17.14 1.56 -4.64
C SER A 31 -15.88 1.41 -3.81
N GLU A 32 -15.11 2.49 -3.66
CA GLU A 32 -13.94 2.50 -2.76
C GLU A 32 -14.29 2.10 -1.31
N THR A 33 -15.55 2.29 -0.91
CA THR A 33 -16.05 1.98 0.43
C THR A 33 -16.62 0.58 0.60
N ASP A 34 -16.99 -0.10 -0.50
CA ASP A 34 -17.54 -1.46 -0.45
C ASP A 34 -17.01 -2.31 -1.62
N LEU A 35 -15.97 -3.09 -1.32
CA LEU A 35 -15.37 -4.11 -2.18
C LEU A 35 -15.78 -5.53 -1.77
N SER A 36 -16.58 -5.67 -0.70
CA SER A 36 -16.91 -6.95 -0.07
C SER A 36 -17.96 -7.75 -0.83
N SER A 37 -18.70 -7.07 -1.71
CA SER A 37 -19.75 -7.67 -2.52
C SER A 37 -19.20 -8.81 -3.39
N ARG A 38 -19.86 -9.98 -3.32
CA ARG A 38 -19.52 -11.16 -4.12
C ARG A 38 -20.70 -11.60 -4.97
N ILE A 39 -20.40 -12.11 -6.15
CA ILE A 39 -21.40 -12.61 -7.09
C ILE A 39 -21.46 -14.13 -6.95
N PRO A 40 -22.64 -14.73 -6.74
CA PRO A 40 -22.76 -16.19 -6.70
C PRO A 40 -22.36 -16.79 -8.04
N VAL A 41 -21.49 -17.80 -8.00
CA VAL A 41 -21.08 -18.55 -9.20
C VAL A 41 -22.16 -19.60 -9.50
N GLU A 42 -23.08 -19.27 -10.41
CA GLU A 42 -24.16 -20.15 -10.84
C GLU A 42 -23.90 -20.73 -12.25
N GLY A 43 -24.34 -21.97 -12.49
CA GLY A 43 -24.27 -22.61 -13.81
C GLY A 43 -22.92 -23.26 -14.13
N ARG A 44 -22.66 -23.49 -15.42
CA ARG A 44 -21.43 -24.08 -15.97
C ARG A 44 -21.06 -23.33 -17.27
N GLY A 45 -19.79 -23.38 -17.66
CA GLY A 45 -19.30 -22.72 -18.88
C GLY A 45 -18.66 -21.36 -18.63
N GLU A 46 -18.56 -20.56 -19.68
CA GLU A 46 -17.77 -19.33 -19.76
C GLU A 46 -18.25 -18.26 -18.79
N ILE A 47 -19.56 -18.18 -18.54
CA ILE A 47 -20.14 -17.20 -17.61
C ILE A 47 -19.76 -17.52 -16.17
N ALA A 48 -19.77 -18.79 -15.77
CA ALA A 48 -19.34 -19.21 -14.43
C ALA A 48 -17.84 -18.92 -14.22
N GLN A 49 -17.03 -19.16 -15.26
CA GLN A 49 -15.60 -18.84 -15.23
C GLN A 49 -15.35 -17.32 -15.13
N LEU A 50 -16.08 -16.50 -15.89
CA LEU A 50 -15.98 -15.04 -15.81
C LEU A 50 -16.35 -14.52 -14.41
N THR A 51 -17.42 -15.03 -13.81
CA THR A 51 -17.81 -14.66 -12.44
C THR A 51 -16.73 -15.05 -11.42
N ALA A 52 -16.11 -16.22 -11.57
CA ALA A 52 -15.00 -16.65 -10.71
C ALA A 52 -13.79 -15.72 -10.85
N THR A 53 -13.36 -15.42 -12.07
CA THR A 53 -12.25 -14.48 -12.34
C THR A 53 -12.56 -13.08 -11.81
N PHE A 54 -13.81 -12.62 -11.93
CA PHE A 54 -14.22 -11.33 -11.37
C PHE A 54 -14.12 -11.32 -9.84
N ASN A 55 -14.62 -12.34 -9.15
CA ASN A 55 -14.51 -12.45 -7.70
C ASN A 55 -13.04 -12.51 -7.24
N GLU A 56 -12.16 -13.20 -7.96
CA GLU A 56 -10.72 -13.24 -7.67
C GLU A 56 -10.06 -11.85 -7.82
N MET A 57 -10.40 -11.10 -8.87
CA MET A 57 -9.94 -9.71 -9.01
C MET A 57 -10.43 -8.83 -7.85
N MET A 58 -11.68 -9.00 -7.41
CA MET A 58 -12.24 -8.25 -6.29
C MET A 58 -11.55 -8.59 -4.97
N GLU A 59 -11.24 -9.86 -4.72
CA GLU A 59 -10.49 -10.29 -3.54
C GLU A 59 -9.09 -9.66 -3.51
N ARG A 60 -8.38 -9.66 -4.65
CA ARG A 60 -7.07 -9.00 -4.76
C ARG A 60 -7.16 -7.49 -4.50
N LEU A 61 -8.22 -6.85 -4.97
CA LEU A 61 -8.45 -5.42 -4.77
C LEU A 61 -8.77 -5.12 -3.29
N GLU A 62 -9.62 -5.92 -2.65
CA GLU A 62 -9.98 -5.79 -1.24
C GLU A 62 -8.75 -5.92 -0.34
N VAL A 63 -7.93 -6.95 -0.54
CA VAL A 63 -6.68 -7.14 0.21
C VAL A 63 -5.73 -5.95 0.03
N ALA A 64 -5.58 -5.44 -1.19
CA ALA A 64 -4.73 -4.27 -1.46
C ALA A 64 -5.23 -3.01 -0.73
N PHE A 65 -6.54 -2.75 -0.78
CA PHE A 65 -7.15 -1.60 -0.11
C PHE A 65 -7.09 -1.72 1.42
N GLU A 66 -7.34 -2.90 1.99
CA GLU A 66 -7.19 -3.14 3.43
C GLU A 66 -5.76 -2.92 3.89
N THR A 67 -4.79 -3.43 3.13
CA THR A 67 -3.36 -3.23 3.41
C THR A 67 -3.00 -1.74 3.39
N GLN A 68 -3.47 -1.00 2.39
CA GLN A 68 -3.25 0.46 2.30
C GLN A 68 -3.90 1.21 3.47
N ARG A 69 -5.13 0.86 3.85
CA ARG A 69 -5.83 1.49 4.99
C ARG A 69 -5.11 1.24 6.31
N ASN A 70 -4.69 -0.01 6.55
CA ASN A 70 -3.94 -0.37 7.75
C ASN A 70 -2.61 0.39 7.78
N PHE A 71 -1.89 0.46 6.66
CA PHE A 71 -0.65 1.22 6.56
C PHE A 71 -0.83 2.71 6.90
N ILE A 72 -1.85 3.37 6.34
CA ILE A 72 -2.14 4.79 6.64
C ILE A 72 -2.50 4.98 8.12
N ARG A 73 -3.32 4.07 8.66
CA ARG A 73 -3.73 4.10 10.08
C ARG A 73 -2.52 3.96 10.98
N ASP A 74 -1.65 2.98 10.72
CA ASP A 74 -0.48 2.70 11.54
C ASP A 74 0.52 3.85 11.45
N ALA A 75 0.76 4.41 10.26
CA ALA A 75 1.57 5.61 10.07
C ALA A 75 1.02 6.82 10.83
N SER A 76 -0.31 7.00 10.83
CA SER A 76 -0.96 8.10 11.55
C SER A 76 -0.78 7.94 13.07
N HIS A 77 -0.93 6.72 13.60
CA HIS A 77 -0.71 6.45 15.01
C HIS A 77 0.74 6.66 15.44
N GLU A 78 1.69 6.13 14.66
CA GLU A 78 3.13 6.29 14.93
C GLU A 78 3.60 7.74 14.86
N LEU A 79 2.95 8.59 14.05
CA LEU A 79 3.21 10.03 13.98
C LEU A 79 2.50 10.82 15.09
N GLN A 80 1.32 10.39 15.53
CA GLN A 80 0.54 11.09 16.55
C GLN A 80 1.26 11.10 17.91
N THR A 81 1.88 9.98 18.31
CA THR A 81 2.66 9.90 19.55
C THR A 81 3.78 10.95 19.63
N PRO A 82 4.69 11.07 18.63
CA PRO A 82 5.65 12.16 18.54
C PRO A 82 5.07 13.54 18.77
N ILE A 83 3.96 13.82 18.08
CA ILE A 83 3.32 15.13 18.08
C ILE A 83 2.80 15.44 19.49
N THR A 84 2.14 14.49 20.13
CA THR A 84 1.66 14.63 21.51
C THR A 84 2.82 14.84 22.49
N ILE A 85 3.94 14.13 22.32
CA ILE A 85 5.13 14.31 23.15
C ILE A 85 5.71 15.71 22.98
N VAL A 86 5.90 16.18 21.74
CA VAL A 86 6.39 17.52 21.44
C VAL A 86 5.48 18.59 22.04
N GLN A 87 4.16 18.46 21.84
CA GLN A 87 3.18 19.37 22.42
C GLN A 87 3.28 19.41 23.95
N GLY A 88 3.33 18.25 24.61
CA GLY A 88 3.46 18.18 26.07
C GLY A 88 4.74 18.84 26.60
N HIS A 89 5.87 18.63 25.94
CA HIS A 89 7.14 19.28 26.34
C HIS A 89 7.06 20.80 26.18
N LEU A 90 6.50 21.29 25.07
CA LEU A 90 6.38 22.73 24.82
C LEU A 90 5.35 23.40 25.72
N GLU A 91 4.27 22.71 26.11
CA GLU A 91 3.25 23.22 27.04
C GLU A 91 3.78 23.36 28.47
N LEU A 92 4.69 22.49 28.88
CA LEU A 92 5.28 22.48 30.23
C LEU A 92 6.56 23.31 30.34
N MET A 93 7.06 23.85 29.22
CA MET A 93 8.33 24.56 29.17
C MET A 93 8.29 25.86 30.00
N GLY A 94 9.19 25.96 30.97
CA GLY A 94 9.35 27.14 31.83
C GLY A 94 10.23 28.25 31.23
N ASP A 95 10.47 29.31 32.01
CA ASP A 95 11.32 30.45 31.62
C ASP A 95 12.83 30.24 31.89
N ASP A 96 13.19 29.15 32.57
CA ASP A 96 14.59 28.86 32.88
C ASP A 96 15.38 28.47 31.61
N PRO A 97 16.48 29.17 31.27
CA PRO A 97 17.22 28.91 30.03
C PRO A 97 17.84 27.51 29.94
N GLU A 98 18.22 26.91 31.06
CA GLU A 98 18.82 25.57 31.09
C GLU A 98 17.74 24.52 30.82
N GLU A 99 16.60 24.59 31.51
CA GLU A 99 15.42 23.75 31.27
C GLU A 99 14.87 23.87 29.84
N GLN A 100 14.82 25.08 29.27
CA GLN A 100 14.43 25.30 27.88
C GLN A 100 15.38 24.59 26.90
N THR A 101 16.68 24.63 27.17
CA THR A 101 17.67 23.99 26.31
C THR A 101 17.50 22.48 26.31
N GLU A 102 17.27 21.87 27.47
CA GLU A 102 16.98 20.44 27.59
C GLU A 102 15.66 20.06 26.90
N THR A 103 14.60 20.83 27.13
CA THR A 103 13.28 20.62 26.52
C THR A 103 13.36 20.69 24.99
N LEU A 104 14.08 21.67 24.46
CA LEU A 104 14.26 21.84 23.02
C LEU A 104 15.07 20.69 22.41
N ALA A 105 16.04 20.13 23.13
CA ALA A 105 16.77 18.95 22.68
C ALA A 105 15.84 17.73 22.54
N LEU A 106 14.96 17.50 23.52
CA LEU A 106 13.96 16.41 23.47
C LEU A 106 12.97 16.60 22.30
N VAL A 107 12.51 17.84 22.08
CA VAL A 107 11.65 18.18 20.94
C VAL A 107 12.36 17.90 19.62
N MET A 108 13.65 18.25 19.51
CA MET A 108 14.43 18.00 18.30
C MET A 108 14.59 16.50 18.02
N ASP A 109 14.84 15.69 19.05
CA ASP A 109 14.95 14.23 18.92
C ASP A 109 13.65 13.61 18.38
N GLU A 110 12.50 14.10 18.83
CA GLU A 110 11.20 13.61 18.38
C GLU A 110 10.87 14.08 16.95
N LEU A 111 11.23 15.33 16.58
CA LEU A 111 11.16 15.79 15.20
C LEU A 111 12.03 14.94 14.26
N ASP A 112 13.23 14.56 14.70
CA ASP A 112 14.10 13.67 13.99
C ASP A 112 13.51 12.26 13.86
N ARG A 113 12.79 11.77 14.88
CA ARG A 113 12.05 10.50 14.83
C ARG A 113 10.92 10.57 13.80
N MET A 114 10.12 11.63 13.78
CA MET A 114 9.10 11.84 12.75
C MET A 114 9.71 11.88 11.34
N SER A 115 10.85 12.57 11.19
CA SER A 115 11.58 12.66 9.93
C SER A 115 12.06 11.29 9.44
N ARG A 116 12.55 10.42 10.34
CA ARG A 116 12.90 9.03 10.03
C ARG A 116 11.68 8.23 9.59
N LEU A 117 10.58 8.28 10.32
CA LEU A 117 9.33 7.60 9.95
C LEU A 117 8.87 8.00 8.55
N VAL A 118 8.84 9.30 8.24
CA VAL A 118 8.47 9.77 6.89
C VAL A 118 9.40 9.23 5.81
N ARG A 119 10.72 9.20 6.06
CA ARG A 119 11.69 8.60 5.12
C ARG A 119 11.43 7.11 4.90
N ASP A 120 11.14 6.36 5.95
CA ASP A 120 10.87 4.92 5.88
C ASP A 120 9.57 4.64 5.11
N LEU A 121 8.52 5.43 5.34
CA LEU A 121 7.27 5.35 4.56
C LEU A 121 7.52 5.62 3.06
N LEU A 122 8.31 6.64 2.73
CA LEU A 122 8.67 6.96 1.35
C LEU A 122 9.53 5.87 0.70
N LEU A 123 10.42 5.23 1.47
CA LEU A 123 11.22 4.11 1.02
C LEU A 123 10.33 2.91 0.71
N LEU A 124 9.37 2.59 1.58
CA LEU A 124 8.43 1.50 1.38
C LEU A 124 7.61 1.70 0.10
N VAL A 125 7.05 2.89 -0.12
CA VAL A 125 6.30 3.23 -1.34
C VAL A 125 7.15 3.08 -2.61
N ARG A 126 8.45 3.40 -2.54
CA ARG A 126 9.37 3.19 -3.66
C ARG A 126 9.70 1.73 -3.88
N SER A 127 9.77 0.93 -2.81
CA SER A 127 10.10 -0.49 -2.85
C SER A 127 9.04 -1.36 -3.52
N ASP A 128 7.79 -0.87 -3.55
CA ASP A 128 6.68 -1.54 -4.21
C ASP A 128 6.77 -1.50 -5.76
N ARG A 129 7.76 -0.78 -6.30
CA ARG A 129 8.04 -0.76 -7.74
C ARG A 129 8.86 -1.98 -8.16
N PRO A 130 8.50 -2.67 -9.26
CA PRO A 130 9.24 -3.86 -9.75
C PRO A 130 10.73 -3.63 -9.98
N ASP A 131 11.08 -2.40 -10.33
CA ASP A 131 12.40 -1.91 -10.74
C ASP A 131 13.17 -1.21 -9.60
N PHE A 132 12.68 -1.32 -8.35
CA PHE A 132 13.35 -0.75 -7.17
C PHE A 132 14.76 -1.35 -6.94
N LEU A 133 14.94 -2.66 -7.19
CA LEU A 133 16.22 -3.33 -7.09
C LEU A 133 16.77 -3.64 -8.48
N MET A 134 17.71 -2.83 -8.94
CA MET A 134 18.51 -3.15 -10.13
C MET A 134 19.73 -3.98 -9.71
N LEU A 135 19.55 -5.30 -9.67
CA LEU A 135 20.64 -6.21 -9.39
C LEU A 135 21.62 -6.23 -10.56
N GLN A 136 22.84 -5.74 -10.33
CA GLN A 136 23.95 -5.92 -11.26
C GLN A 136 24.86 -7.02 -10.74
N PRO A 137 25.41 -7.88 -11.62
CA PRO A 137 26.39 -8.88 -11.22
C PRO A 137 27.60 -8.18 -10.58
N LEU A 138 27.75 -8.35 -9.27
CA LEU A 138 28.91 -7.86 -8.54
C LEU A 138 29.99 -8.94 -8.59
N ASP A 139 31.11 -8.65 -9.25
CA ASP A 139 32.29 -9.51 -9.23
C ASP A 139 32.89 -9.52 -7.81
N THR A 140 32.58 -10.57 -7.06
CA THR A 140 33.03 -10.74 -5.67
C THR A 140 34.54 -10.84 -5.55
N SER A 141 35.26 -11.20 -6.63
CA SER A 141 36.72 -11.23 -6.66
C SER A 141 37.35 -9.84 -6.62
N ARG A 142 36.65 -8.81 -7.12
CA ARG A 142 37.02 -7.39 -6.99
C ARG A 142 36.47 -6.73 -5.73
N ALA A 143 35.33 -7.19 -5.22
CA ALA A 143 34.72 -6.61 -4.01
C ALA A 143 35.40 -7.04 -2.71
N MET A 144 36.07 -8.20 -2.70
CA MET A 144 36.79 -8.74 -1.52
C MET A 144 38.28 -8.39 -1.49
N THR A 145 38.81 -7.60 -2.44
CA THR A 145 40.13 -6.99 -2.22
C THR A 145 39.99 -5.98 -1.08
N PRO A 146 40.78 -6.07 0.01
CA PRO A 146 40.81 -5.04 1.02
C PRO A 146 41.11 -3.73 0.31
N ASN A 147 40.12 -2.83 0.27
CA ASN A 147 40.27 -1.49 -0.26
C ASN A 147 41.41 -0.83 0.53
N ASN A 148 42.59 -0.76 -0.08
CA ASN A 148 43.74 -0.09 0.51
C ASN A 148 43.29 1.34 0.81
N SER A 149 43.37 1.71 2.09
CA SER A 149 42.70 2.80 2.80
C SER A 149 43.10 4.22 2.34
N ASN A 150 43.45 4.41 1.08
CA ASN A 150 44.13 5.60 0.57
C ASN A 150 43.20 6.49 -0.27
N LEU A 151 41.90 6.14 -0.36
CA LEU A 151 40.91 6.95 -1.06
C LEU A 151 40.36 8.10 -0.19
N TRP A 152 40.36 7.96 1.14
CA TRP A 152 39.86 8.99 2.07
C TRP A 152 40.86 10.13 2.36
N GLU A 153 42.09 10.03 1.86
CA GLU A 153 43.16 11.00 2.14
C GLU A 153 43.40 11.99 0.99
N ARG A 154 42.81 11.75 -0.20
CA ARG A 154 42.93 12.64 -1.36
C ARG A 154 41.90 13.77 -1.40
N GLU A 155 40.81 13.68 -0.63
CA GLU A 155 39.81 14.76 -0.51
C GLU A 155 40.15 15.82 0.54
N LYS A 156 41.08 15.58 1.48
CA LYS A 156 41.52 16.61 2.45
C LYS A 156 42.53 17.63 1.90
N LYS A 157 42.75 17.69 0.58
CA LYS A 157 43.65 18.66 -0.05
C LYS A 157 42.98 19.68 -0.96
N ILE A 158 41.64 19.67 -1.02
CA ILE A 158 40.86 20.72 -1.69
C ILE A 158 39.64 20.99 -0.81
N ILE A 159 39.86 21.75 0.27
CA ILE A 159 39.03 22.77 0.94
C ILE A 159 39.74 23.11 2.26
#